data_AF-A0A7V4ZD95-F1
#
_entry.id   AF-A0A7V4ZD95-F1
#
_cell.length_a   1.000
_cell.length_b   1.000
_cell.length_c   1.000
_cell.angle_alpha   90.00
_cell.angle_beta   90.00
_cell.angle_gamma   90.00
#
_symmetry.space_group_name_H-M   'P 1'
#
loop_
_entity.id
_entity.type
_entity.pdbx_description
1 polymer ?
#
loop_
_entity_poly.entity_id
_entity_poly.type
_entity_poly.pdbx_seq_one_letter_code
_entity_poly.pdbx_strand_id
1 'polypeptide(L)'
;MLNEDMRGEHMAIVQYLLHAYAMGEGEIPAEIEAIARDEMRHYDWLADAIVELGGTPTIERAPVRRAHTHAENMQLDVIAEEDAIALYEQHIAAIDDPKIKRTLERIVNDEKAHLEIFKKFVGKVSALAAAEGAPQEPAAADPTVAQILDEGIKHEYTVILQYLFHSFITPHCDISRELEMQAINEMQHLGWLAEEMAGMGGTVEIERTAVNQSTDTAAMLAADIRAERSVAQVYGDQLNKIADEGLKALIARIRDHEIYHDAVFTDLLQSLQKASEKAPSPTKGFTVGSLKE
;
A
#
# COMPACT_ATOMS: atom_id res chain seq x y z
N MET A 1 -3.24 17.47 -10.34
CA MET A 1 -3.27 16.58 -11.52
C MET A 1 -2.72 15.22 -11.12
N LEU A 2 -1.52 14.76 -11.52
CA LEU A 2 -1.14 13.36 -11.22
C LEU A 2 -1.08 13.01 -9.72
N ASN A 3 -0.60 13.91 -8.86
CA ASN A 3 -0.65 13.71 -7.41
C ASN A 3 -2.07 13.74 -6.83
N GLU A 4 -3.04 14.30 -7.56
CA GLU A 4 -4.46 14.26 -7.18
C GLU A 4 -5.07 12.93 -7.60
N ASP A 5 -4.73 12.44 -8.79
CA ASP A 5 -5.08 11.10 -9.26
C ASP A 5 -4.58 10.02 -8.29
N MET A 6 -3.30 10.08 -7.87
CA MET A 6 -2.74 9.14 -6.90
C MET A 6 -3.49 9.11 -5.57
N ARG A 7 -4.04 10.25 -5.10
CA ARG A 7 -4.83 10.28 -3.85
C ARG A 7 -6.16 9.56 -4.02
N GLY A 8 -6.74 9.60 -5.22
CA GLY A 8 -7.93 8.86 -5.61
C GLY A 8 -7.66 7.36 -5.64
N GLU A 9 -6.62 6.93 -6.37
CA GLU A 9 -6.20 5.53 -6.44
C GLU A 9 -5.93 4.94 -5.06
N HIS A 10 -5.18 5.67 -4.23
CA HIS A 10 -4.88 5.26 -2.87
C HIS A 10 -6.15 5.11 -2.01
N MET A 11 -7.14 5.98 -2.22
CA MET A 11 -8.43 5.88 -1.52
C MET A 11 -9.21 4.66 -2.00
N ALA A 12 -9.26 4.42 -3.31
CA ALA A 12 -9.92 3.27 -3.91
C ALA A 12 -9.33 1.95 -3.38
N ILE A 13 -8.00 1.79 -3.41
CA ILE A 13 -7.30 0.62 -2.85
C ILE A 13 -7.80 0.32 -1.43
N VAL A 14 -7.73 1.31 -0.54
CA VAL A 14 -8.07 1.10 0.87
C VAL A 14 -9.58 0.90 1.07
N GLN A 15 -10.42 1.66 0.38
CA GLN A 15 -11.87 1.53 0.45
C GLN A 15 -12.32 0.13 0.01
N TYR A 16 -11.81 -0.36 -1.12
CA TYR A 16 -12.17 -1.64 -1.68
C TYR A 16 -11.73 -2.79 -0.77
N LEU A 17 -10.50 -2.74 -0.23
CA LEU A 17 -10.04 -3.73 0.74
C LEU A 17 -10.91 -3.74 2.00
N LEU A 18 -11.26 -2.58 2.57
CA LEU A 18 -12.14 -2.49 3.73
C LEU A 18 -13.53 -3.05 3.46
N HIS A 19 -14.08 -2.79 2.27
CA HIS A 19 -15.36 -3.34 1.86
C HIS A 19 -15.32 -4.85 1.66
N ALA A 20 -14.23 -5.38 1.09
CA ALA A 20 -14.00 -6.81 0.94
C ALA A 20 -13.88 -7.51 2.30
N TYR A 21 -13.02 -7.03 3.20
CA TYR A 21 -12.82 -7.63 4.53
C TYR A 21 -14.11 -7.65 5.36
N ALA A 22 -14.94 -6.59 5.26
CA ALA A 22 -16.23 -6.55 5.93
C ALA A 22 -17.20 -7.66 5.47
N MET A 23 -17.05 -8.18 4.24
CA MET A 23 -17.90 -9.23 3.69
C MET A 23 -17.44 -10.66 4.06
N GLY A 24 -16.21 -10.82 4.58
CA GLY A 24 -15.59 -12.13 4.80
C GLY A 24 -15.18 -12.81 3.49
N GLU A 25 -14.92 -14.12 3.52
CA GLU A 25 -14.51 -14.87 2.33
C GLU A 25 -15.67 -15.12 1.35
N GLY A 26 -15.42 -14.96 0.05
CA GLY A 26 -16.42 -15.23 -0.99
C GLY A 26 -16.04 -14.72 -2.38
N GLU A 27 -16.87 -15.03 -3.38
CA GLU A 27 -16.63 -14.64 -4.78
C GLU A 27 -16.60 -13.11 -4.96
N ILE A 28 -17.52 -12.39 -4.33
CA ILE A 28 -17.61 -10.92 -4.42
C ILE A 28 -16.38 -10.25 -3.78
N PRO A 29 -16.02 -10.50 -2.51
CA PRO A 29 -14.84 -9.91 -1.90
C PRO A 29 -13.53 -10.26 -2.64
N ALA A 30 -13.39 -11.49 -3.15
CA ALA A 30 -12.23 -11.87 -3.95
C ALA A 30 -12.09 -11.06 -5.25
N GLU A 31 -13.21 -10.70 -5.90
CA GLU A 31 -13.20 -9.82 -7.08
C GLU A 31 -12.94 -8.36 -6.69
N ILE A 32 -13.49 -7.88 -5.57
CA ILE A 32 -13.20 -6.53 -5.06
C ILE A 32 -11.70 -6.37 -4.77
N GLU A 33 -11.07 -7.38 -4.15
CA GLU A 33 -9.62 -7.40 -3.96
C GLU A 33 -8.84 -7.45 -5.28
N ALA A 34 -9.39 -8.07 -6.33
CA ALA A 34 -8.80 -8.05 -7.66
C ALA A 34 -8.80 -6.65 -8.25
N ILE A 35 -9.90 -5.91 -8.08
CA ILE A 35 -9.99 -4.49 -8.47
C ILE A 35 -9.01 -3.65 -7.65
N ALA A 36 -8.94 -3.85 -6.33
CA ALA A 36 -7.95 -3.15 -5.49
C ALA A 36 -6.49 -3.38 -5.97
N ARG A 37 -6.16 -4.58 -6.47
CA ARG A 37 -4.86 -4.87 -7.10
C ARG A 37 -4.68 -4.18 -8.46
N ASP A 38 -5.74 -3.84 -9.16
CA ASP A 38 -5.69 -3.03 -10.37
C ASP A 38 -5.36 -1.57 -9.99
N GLU A 39 -6.02 -1.02 -8.98
CA GLU A 39 -5.73 0.33 -8.46
C GLU A 39 -4.31 0.48 -7.93
N MET A 40 -3.73 -0.57 -7.34
CA MET A 40 -2.32 -0.58 -6.95
C MET A 40 -1.38 -0.37 -8.16
N ARG A 41 -1.73 -0.90 -9.33
CA ARG A 41 -0.96 -0.69 -10.56
C ARG A 41 -1.18 0.71 -11.13
N HIS A 42 -2.39 1.25 -11.02
CA HIS A 42 -2.66 2.63 -11.40
C HIS A 42 -1.84 3.60 -10.55
N TYR A 43 -1.81 3.38 -9.23
CA TYR A 43 -1.00 4.13 -8.27
C TYR A 43 0.50 4.09 -8.63
N ASP A 44 1.03 2.90 -8.95
CA ASP A 44 2.41 2.71 -9.39
C ASP A 44 2.72 3.48 -10.69
N TRP A 45 1.88 3.33 -11.74
CA TRP A 45 2.08 4.04 -13.00
C TRP A 45 2.06 5.58 -12.86
N LEU A 46 1.22 6.09 -11.96
CA LEU A 46 1.18 7.52 -11.65
C LEU A 46 2.44 7.98 -10.90
N ALA A 47 2.91 7.19 -9.94
CA ALA A 47 4.13 7.47 -9.19
C ALA A 47 5.34 7.57 -10.15
N ASP A 48 5.49 6.59 -11.05
CA ASP A 48 6.50 6.59 -12.10
C ASP A 48 6.42 7.84 -12.98
N ALA A 49 5.23 8.19 -13.45
CA ALA A 49 5.04 9.39 -14.28
C ALA A 49 5.41 10.68 -13.53
N ILE A 50 5.11 10.78 -12.23
CA ILE A 50 5.48 11.93 -11.41
C ILE A 50 6.99 12.02 -11.23
N VAL A 51 7.68 10.91 -10.95
CA VAL A 51 9.14 10.88 -10.80
C VAL A 51 9.83 11.23 -12.11
N GLU A 52 9.36 10.71 -13.24
CA GLU A 52 9.91 11.04 -14.57
C GLU A 52 9.79 12.54 -14.90
N LEU A 53 8.75 13.22 -14.39
CA LEU A 53 8.57 14.66 -14.50
C LEU A 53 9.44 15.47 -13.52
N GLY A 54 10.21 14.79 -12.66
CA GLY A 54 11.02 15.40 -11.59
C GLY A 54 10.21 15.83 -10.37
N GLY A 55 8.99 15.30 -10.23
CA GLY A 55 8.13 15.52 -9.07
C GLY A 55 8.38 14.50 -7.94
N THR A 56 7.65 14.67 -6.85
CA THR A 56 7.63 13.72 -5.73
C THR A 56 6.22 13.13 -5.62
N PRO A 57 6.07 11.80 -5.75
CA PRO A 57 4.79 11.13 -5.53
C PRO A 57 4.27 11.37 -4.12
N THR A 58 2.97 11.58 -3.99
CA THR A 58 2.32 11.71 -2.70
C THR A 58 2.02 10.35 -2.08
N ILE A 59 2.12 10.28 -0.76
CA ILE A 59 1.63 9.14 0.04
C ILE A 59 0.28 9.45 0.70
N GLU A 60 -0.28 10.62 0.41
CA GLU A 60 -1.57 11.01 0.98
C GLU A 60 -2.70 10.25 0.29
N ARG A 61 -3.77 10.02 1.05
CA ARG A 61 -4.98 9.34 0.58
C ARG A 61 -6.13 10.35 0.56
N ALA A 62 -7.07 10.20 -0.37
CA ALA A 62 -8.37 10.86 -0.22
C ALA A 62 -9.19 10.19 0.91
N PRO A 63 -10.22 10.85 1.47
CA PRO A 63 -11.05 10.26 2.52
C PRO A 63 -11.77 8.99 2.04
N VAL A 64 -11.65 7.91 2.80
CA VAL A 64 -12.35 6.64 2.55
C VAL A 64 -13.80 6.76 3.03
N ARG A 65 -14.73 6.19 2.28
CA ARG A 65 -16.15 6.14 2.62
C ARG A 65 -16.49 4.72 3.13
N ARG A 66 -17.37 4.62 4.11
CA ARG A 66 -17.97 3.35 4.57
C ARG A 66 -19.44 3.57 4.87
N ALA A 67 -20.25 2.56 4.63
CA ALA A 67 -21.65 2.51 4.97
C ALA A 67 -21.95 1.37 5.94
N HIS A 68 -23.21 1.25 6.36
CA HIS A 68 -23.64 0.25 7.33
C HIS A 68 -23.93 -1.11 6.70
N THR A 69 -24.19 -1.15 5.39
CA THR A 69 -24.51 -2.39 4.66
C THR A 69 -23.57 -2.61 3.48
N HIS A 70 -23.34 -3.88 3.14
CA HIS A 70 -22.52 -4.23 1.98
C HIS A 70 -23.08 -3.66 0.67
N ALA A 71 -24.41 -3.60 0.52
CA ALA A 71 -25.03 -3.03 -0.68
C ALA A 71 -24.75 -1.52 -0.82
N GLU A 72 -24.77 -0.78 0.30
CA GLU A 72 -24.40 0.63 0.32
C GLU A 72 -22.90 0.82 0.08
N ASN A 73 -22.04 -0.05 0.61
CA ASN A 73 -20.60 -0.04 0.31
C ASN A 73 -20.35 -0.20 -1.20
N MET A 74 -21.02 -1.15 -1.86
CA MET A 74 -20.90 -1.30 -3.32
C MET A 74 -21.36 -0.05 -4.09
N GLN A 75 -22.35 0.68 -3.56
CA GLN A 75 -22.78 1.95 -4.15
C GLN A 75 -21.73 3.06 -3.95
N LEU A 76 -21.01 3.06 -2.83
CA LEU A 76 -19.89 3.97 -2.59
C LEU A 76 -18.71 3.67 -3.53
N ASP A 77 -18.49 2.39 -3.87
CA ASP A 77 -17.47 2.00 -4.85
C ASP A 77 -17.87 2.42 -6.26
N VAL A 78 -19.14 2.28 -6.66
CA VAL A 78 -19.65 2.86 -7.91
C VAL A 78 -19.38 4.37 -7.99
N ILE A 79 -19.58 5.10 -6.89
CA ILE A 79 -19.32 6.55 -6.84
C ILE A 79 -17.82 6.84 -6.95
N ALA A 80 -16.96 6.03 -6.33
CA ALA A 80 -15.51 6.19 -6.42
C ALA A 80 -15.03 6.07 -7.87
N GLU A 81 -15.50 5.06 -8.60
CA GLU A 81 -15.21 4.86 -10.03
C GLU A 81 -15.74 6.01 -10.91
N GLU A 82 -16.96 6.49 -10.65
CA GLU A 82 -17.54 7.64 -11.37
C GLU A 82 -16.73 8.92 -11.13
N ASP A 83 -16.32 9.17 -9.88
CA ASP A 83 -15.46 10.30 -9.49
C ASP A 83 -14.09 10.21 -10.20
N ALA A 84 -13.46 9.02 -10.21
CA ALA A 84 -12.15 8.78 -10.82
C ALA A 84 -12.19 8.99 -12.34
N ILE A 85 -13.17 8.39 -13.05
CA ILE A 85 -13.35 8.57 -14.50
C ILE A 85 -13.51 10.06 -14.83
N ALA A 86 -14.36 10.78 -14.08
CA ALA A 86 -14.61 12.18 -14.33
C ALA A 86 -13.35 13.04 -14.12
N LEU A 87 -12.51 12.72 -13.13
CA LEU A 87 -11.25 13.41 -12.87
C LEU A 87 -10.23 13.13 -13.97
N TYR A 88 -10.05 11.86 -14.35
CA TYR A 88 -9.12 11.49 -15.41
C TYR A 88 -9.50 12.09 -16.76
N GLU A 89 -10.78 12.11 -17.13
CA GLU A 89 -11.24 12.75 -18.38
C GLU A 89 -10.92 14.25 -18.40
N GLN A 90 -11.00 14.93 -17.25
CA GLN A 90 -10.55 16.33 -17.12
C GLN A 90 -9.03 16.46 -17.29
N HIS A 91 -8.25 15.58 -16.66
CA HIS A 91 -6.80 15.62 -16.75
C HIS A 91 -6.27 15.30 -18.16
N ILE A 92 -6.85 14.31 -18.84
CA ILE A 92 -6.53 13.95 -20.24
C ILE A 92 -6.77 15.14 -21.18
N ALA A 93 -7.84 15.91 -20.95
CA ALA A 93 -8.15 17.09 -21.75
C ALA A 93 -7.15 18.25 -21.53
N ALA A 94 -6.54 18.34 -20.35
CA ALA A 94 -5.67 19.45 -19.95
C ALA A 94 -4.17 19.18 -20.11
N ILE A 95 -3.74 17.91 -20.10
CA ILE A 95 -2.34 17.52 -20.33
C ILE A 95 -2.07 17.51 -21.84
N ASP A 96 -0.84 17.78 -22.29
CA ASP A 96 -0.45 17.69 -23.71
C ASP A 96 0.48 16.49 -23.99
N ASP A 97 1.16 15.98 -22.97
CA ASP A 97 2.13 14.88 -23.12
C ASP A 97 1.44 13.58 -23.57
N PRO A 98 1.79 13.03 -24.76
CA PRO A 98 1.12 11.86 -25.31
C PRO A 98 1.45 10.55 -24.58
N LYS A 99 2.58 10.48 -23.85
CA LYS A 99 2.90 9.31 -23.01
C LYS A 99 1.99 9.30 -21.79
N ILE A 100 1.86 10.44 -21.11
CA ILE A 100 0.98 10.55 -19.92
C ILE A 100 -0.48 10.31 -20.31
N LYS A 101 -0.95 10.93 -21.40
CA LYS A 101 -2.33 10.68 -21.89
C LYS A 101 -2.61 9.21 -22.12
N ARG A 102 -1.69 8.48 -22.75
CA ARG A 102 -1.87 7.04 -23.00
C ARG A 102 -2.02 6.26 -21.70
N THR A 103 -1.25 6.60 -20.67
CA THR A 103 -1.38 5.97 -19.35
C THR A 103 -2.74 6.28 -18.73
N LEU A 104 -3.16 7.54 -18.73
CA LEU A 104 -4.47 7.93 -18.17
C LEU A 104 -5.64 7.31 -18.94
N GLU A 105 -5.57 7.25 -20.26
CA GLU A 105 -6.57 6.58 -21.11
C GLU A 105 -6.66 5.07 -20.82
N ARG A 106 -5.52 4.44 -20.51
CA ARG A 106 -5.46 3.03 -20.09
C ARG A 106 -6.13 2.83 -18.74
N ILE A 107 -5.87 3.72 -17.77
CA ILE A 107 -6.51 3.69 -16.44
C ILE A 107 -8.02 3.87 -16.59
N VAL A 108 -8.49 4.90 -17.29
CA VAL A 108 -9.93 5.13 -17.57
C VAL A 108 -10.63 3.91 -18.19
N ASN A 109 -9.91 3.08 -18.97
CA ASN A 109 -10.47 1.85 -19.50
C ASN A 109 -10.69 0.78 -18.43
N ASP A 110 -9.78 0.65 -17.47
CA ASP A 110 -9.94 -0.22 -16.30
C ASP A 110 -11.08 0.30 -15.40
N GLU A 111 -11.10 1.59 -15.03
CA GLU A 111 -12.17 2.19 -14.21
C GLU A 111 -13.57 1.94 -14.80
N LYS A 112 -13.70 2.05 -16.13
CA LYS A 112 -14.98 1.78 -16.82
C LYS A 112 -15.40 0.32 -16.70
N ALA A 113 -14.46 -0.62 -16.65
CA ALA A 113 -14.75 -2.03 -16.42
C ALA A 113 -15.10 -2.29 -14.96
N HIS A 114 -14.34 -1.72 -14.02
CA HIS A 114 -14.58 -1.79 -12.57
C HIS A 114 -15.96 -1.24 -12.19
N LEU A 115 -16.33 -0.06 -12.71
CA LEU A 115 -17.66 0.53 -12.57
C LEU A 115 -18.79 -0.44 -12.94
N GLU A 116 -18.66 -1.14 -14.06
CA GLU A 116 -19.68 -2.10 -14.51
C GLU A 116 -19.70 -3.38 -13.66
N ILE A 117 -18.58 -3.73 -13.02
CA ILE A 117 -18.52 -4.82 -12.02
C ILE A 117 -19.23 -4.39 -10.74
N PHE A 118 -18.89 -3.24 -10.16
CA PHE A 118 -19.51 -2.74 -8.94
C PHE A 118 -21.01 -2.52 -9.08
N LYS A 119 -21.48 -2.00 -10.23
CA LYS A 119 -22.93 -1.89 -10.52
C LYS A 119 -23.64 -3.26 -10.47
N LYS A 120 -23.01 -4.33 -10.96
CA LYS A 120 -23.55 -5.69 -10.85
C LYS A 120 -23.54 -6.17 -9.40
N PHE A 121 -22.50 -5.84 -8.63
CA PHE A 121 -22.39 -6.20 -7.22
C PHE A 121 -23.45 -5.53 -6.36
N VAL A 122 -23.80 -4.27 -6.61
CA VAL A 122 -24.95 -3.62 -5.94
C VAL A 122 -26.21 -4.49 -6.05
N GLY A 123 -26.52 -4.99 -7.25
CA GLY A 123 -27.66 -5.87 -7.48
C GLY A 123 -27.54 -7.24 -6.81
N LYS A 124 -26.38 -7.90 -6.94
CA LYS A 124 -26.12 -9.22 -6.33
C LYS A 124 -26.20 -9.18 -4.80
N VAL A 125 -25.48 -8.24 -4.18
CA VAL A 125 -25.41 -8.09 -2.72
C VAL A 125 -26.77 -7.75 -2.14
N SER A 126 -27.55 -6.88 -2.79
CA SER A 126 -28.92 -6.58 -2.38
C SER A 126 -29.83 -7.81 -2.39
N ALA A 127 -29.70 -8.67 -3.40
CA ALA A 127 -30.48 -9.90 -3.50
C ALA A 127 -30.09 -10.93 -2.44
N LEU A 128 -28.79 -11.07 -2.15
CA LEU A 128 -28.28 -11.95 -1.09
C LEU A 128 -28.77 -11.51 0.30
N ALA A 129 -28.65 -10.22 0.61
CA ALA A 129 -29.13 -9.67 1.89
C ALA A 129 -30.63 -9.92 2.10
N ALA A 130 -31.46 -9.83 1.05
CA ALA A 130 -32.88 -10.13 1.13
C ALA A 130 -33.17 -11.63 1.37
N ALA A 131 -32.27 -12.53 0.98
CA ALA A 131 -32.41 -13.98 1.13
C ALA A 131 -31.92 -14.49 2.49
N GLU A 132 -30.85 -13.90 3.05
CA GLU A 132 -30.15 -14.40 4.24
C GLU A 132 -30.68 -13.83 5.56
N GLY A 133 -31.48 -12.76 5.53
CA GLY A 133 -32.02 -12.12 6.73
C GLY A 133 -30.98 -11.26 7.46
N ALA A 134 -31.31 -10.77 8.67
CA ALA A 134 -30.40 -9.90 9.41
C ALA A 134 -29.13 -10.67 9.83
N PRO A 135 -27.92 -10.10 9.64
CA PRO A 135 -26.68 -10.71 10.12
C PRO A 135 -26.75 -10.99 11.62
N GLN A 136 -26.20 -12.12 12.06
CA GLN A 136 -25.92 -12.32 13.48
C GLN A 136 -24.81 -11.37 13.89
N GLU A 137 -25.00 -10.64 14.99
CA GLU A 137 -23.91 -9.88 15.59
C GLU A 137 -22.79 -10.87 15.97
N PRO A 138 -21.57 -10.66 15.47
CA PRO A 138 -20.45 -11.49 15.87
C PRO A 138 -20.21 -11.35 17.37
N ALA A 139 -19.65 -12.41 17.97
CA ALA A 139 -19.25 -12.36 19.37
C ALA A 139 -18.24 -11.22 19.57
N ALA A 140 -18.32 -10.52 20.70
CA ALA A 140 -17.40 -9.43 21.00
C ALA A 140 -15.94 -9.92 20.97
N ALA A 141 -15.13 -9.30 20.13
CA ALA A 141 -13.70 -9.55 20.02
C ALA A 141 -13.01 -9.44 21.39
N ASP A 142 -12.03 -10.32 21.67
CA ASP A 142 -11.13 -10.15 22.82
C ASP A 142 -10.42 -8.80 22.66
N PRO A 143 -10.61 -7.83 23.59
CA PRO A 143 -10.04 -6.49 23.44
C PRO A 143 -8.51 -6.49 23.35
N THR A 144 -7.84 -7.45 23.97
CA THR A 144 -6.38 -7.57 23.92
C THR A 144 -5.93 -8.00 22.54
N VAL A 145 -6.62 -8.98 21.95
CA VAL A 145 -6.32 -9.48 20.60
C VAL A 145 -6.65 -8.42 19.56
N ALA A 146 -7.80 -7.76 19.67
CA ALA A 146 -8.18 -6.67 18.79
C ALA A 146 -7.13 -5.55 18.81
N GLN A 147 -6.64 -5.16 19.98
CA GLN A 147 -5.57 -4.16 20.08
C GLN A 147 -4.28 -4.61 19.37
N ILE A 148 -3.87 -5.87 19.54
CA ILE A 148 -2.67 -6.42 18.88
C ILE A 148 -2.81 -6.36 17.36
N LEU A 149 -3.97 -6.77 16.84
CA LEU A 149 -4.26 -6.77 15.41
C LEU A 149 -4.33 -5.34 14.85
N ASP A 150 -4.97 -4.41 15.55
CA ASP A 150 -5.03 -2.98 15.16
C ASP A 150 -3.63 -2.35 15.11
N GLU A 151 -2.79 -2.61 16.12
CA GLU A 151 -1.40 -2.17 16.15
C GLU A 151 -0.60 -2.74 14.96
N GLY A 152 -0.81 -4.03 14.64
CA GLY A 152 -0.19 -4.68 13.49
C GLY A 152 -0.66 -4.08 12.16
N ILE A 153 -1.96 -4.00 11.90
CA ILE A 153 -2.53 -3.41 10.66
C ILE A 153 -1.99 -2.00 10.43
N LYS A 154 -1.98 -1.17 11.48
CA LYS A 154 -1.44 0.18 11.44
C LYS A 154 0.05 0.22 11.11
N HIS A 155 0.79 -0.75 11.65
CA HIS A 155 2.21 -0.88 11.35
C HIS A 155 2.42 -1.26 9.89
N GLU A 156 1.82 -2.37 9.43
CA GLU A 156 1.98 -2.87 8.07
C GLU A 156 1.63 -1.81 7.04
N TYR A 157 0.51 -1.10 7.27
CA TYR A 157 0.14 0.01 6.39
C TYR A 157 1.15 1.16 6.40
N THR A 158 1.79 1.44 7.54
CA THR A 158 2.86 2.45 7.60
C THR A 158 4.08 2.02 6.79
N VAL A 159 4.53 0.77 6.90
CA VAL A 159 5.73 0.29 6.21
C VAL A 159 5.51 0.04 4.73
N ILE A 160 4.33 -0.41 4.30
CA ILE A 160 3.94 -0.46 2.89
C ILE A 160 4.17 0.90 2.23
N LEU A 161 3.63 1.97 2.83
CA LEU A 161 3.75 3.32 2.28
C LEU A 161 5.18 3.87 2.34
N GLN A 162 5.94 3.52 3.38
CA GLN A 162 7.34 3.91 3.49
C GLN A 162 8.17 3.25 2.40
N TYR A 163 8.01 1.94 2.20
CA TYR A 163 8.80 1.17 1.24
C TYR A 163 8.45 1.54 -0.20
N LEU A 164 7.16 1.74 -0.51
CA LEU A 164 6.74 2.27 -1.81
C LEU A 164 7.29 3.68 -2.05
N PHE A 165 7.21 4.59 -1.07
CA PHE A 165 7.77 5.92 -1.25
C PHE A 165 9.29 5.86 -1.50
N HIS A 166 10.02 5.06 -0.72
CA HIS A 166 11.46 4.88 -0.93
C HIS A 166 11.78 4.21 -2.27
N SER A 167 10.96 3.25 -2.73
CA SER A 167 11.17 2.57 -4.02
C SER A 167 11.00 3.52 -5.20
N PHE A 168 10.03 4.43 -5.15
CA PHE A 168 9.81 5.43 -6.20
C PHE A 168 10.93 6.48 -6.27
N ILE A 169 11.52 6.84 -5.12
CA ILE A 169 12.48 7.95 -5.04
C ILE A 169 13.93 7.52 -5.24
N THR A 170 14.30 6.30 -4.83
CA THR A 170 15.69 5.87 -4.93
C THR A 170 16.12 5.72 -6.40
N PRO A 171 17.28 6.29 -6.81
CA PRO A 171 17.76 6.15 -8.18
C PRO A 171 18.40 4.76 -8.46
N HIS A 172 18.46 3.90 -7.45
CA HIS A 172 19.10 2.59 -7.54
C HIS A 172 18.06 1.52 -7.87
N CYS A 173 17.96 1.11 -9.13
CA CYS A 173 16.93 0.17 -9.61
C CYS A 173 16.85 -1.15 -8.82
N ASP A 174 17.99 -1.71 -8.41
CA ASP A 174 17.99 -2.95 -7.63
C ASP A 174 17.43 -2.73 -6.22
N ILE A 175 17.72 -1.58 -5.59
CA ILE A 175 17.17 -1.23 -4.27
C ILE A 175 15.67 -0.92 -4.39
N SER A 176 15.29 -0.17 -5.43
CA SER A 176 13.88 0.14 -5.73
C SER A 176 13.05 -1.14 -5.85
N ARG A 177 13.52 -2.12 -6.64
CA ARG A 177 12.84 -3.40 -6.80
C ARG A 177 12.71 -4.19 -5.50
N GLU A 178 13.78 -4.25 -4.69
CA GLU A 178 13.72 -4.97 -3.42
C GLU A 178 12.77 -4.31 -2.42
N LEU A 179 12.73 -2.98 -2.36
CA LEU A 179 11.76 -2.23 -1.54
C LEU A 179 10.32 -2.48 -1.99
N GLU A 180 10.05 -2.49 -3.29
CA GLU A 180 8.74 -2.82 -3.84
C GLU A 180 8.31 -4.25 -3.48
N MET A 181 9.23 -5.22 -3.59
CA MET A 181 8.96 -6.61 -3.21
C MET A 181 8.64 -6.76 -1.72
N GLN A 182 9.36 -6.04 -0.84
CA GLN A 182 9.03 -6.07 0.58
C GLN A 182 7.70 -5.37 0.84
N ALA A 183 7.41 -4.23 0.19
CA ALA A 183 6.10 -3.59 0.29
C ALA A 183 4.96 -4.56 -0.07
N ILE A 184 5.10 -5.33 -1.15
CA ILE A 184 4.14 -6.37 -1.53
C ILE A 184 4.01 -7.46 -0.44
N ASN A 185 5.11 -7.82 0.24
CA ASN A 185 5.03 -8.76 1.35
C ASN A 185 4.29 -8.18 2.56
N GLU A 186 4.50 -6.90 2.88
CA GLU A 186 3.76 -6.22 3.94
C GLU A 186 2.27 -6.08 3.61
N MET A 187 1.90 -5.94 2.34
CA MET A 187 0.48 -5.98 1.93
C MET A 187 -0.17 -7.32 2.27
N GLN A 188 0.59 -8.42 2.17
CA GLN A 188 0.12 -9.73 2.59
C GLN A 188 -0.03 -9.82 4.12
N HIS A 189 0.89 -9.22 4.89
CA HIS A 189 0.77 -9.15 6.35
C HIS A 189 -0.47 -8.37 6.77
N LEU A 190 -0.68 -7.19 6.17
CA LEU A 190 -1.87 -6.37 6.38
C LEU A 190 -3.15 -7.17 6.10
N GLY A 191 -3.19 -7.90 4.99
CA GLY A 191 -4.33 -8.74 4.62
C GLY A 191 -4.62 -9.81 5.68
N TRP A 192 -3.62 -10.58 6.10
CA TRP A 192 -3.79 -11.60 7.13
C TRP A 192 -4.31 -11.02 8.45
N LEU A 193 -3.76 -9.89 8.90
CA LEU A 193 -4.18 -9.25 10.15
C LEU A 193 -5.60 -8.65 10.05
N ALA A 194 -5.94 -8.07 8.89
CA ALA A 194 -7.26 -7.52 8.64
C ALA A 194 -8.33 -8.62 8.57
N GLU A 195 -8.03 -9.75 7.93
CA GLU A 195 -8.91 -10.92 7.88
C GLU A 195 -9.15 -11.51 9.27
N GLU A 196 -8.11 -11.68 10.09
CA GLU A 196 -8.27 -12.12 11.49
C GLU A 196 -9.13 -11.14 12.30
N MET A 197 -8.88 -9.83 12.16
CA MET A 197 -9.65 -8.78 12.82
C MET A 197 -11.13 -8.81 12.41
N ALA A 198 -11.41 -8.92 11.11
CA ALA A 198 -12.78 -8.99 10.60
C ALA A 198 -13.45 -10.31 11.02
N GLY A 199 -12.75 -11.43 10.95
CA GLY A 199 -13.24 -12.77 11.30
C GLY A 199 -13.65 -12.91 12.75
N MET A 200 -12.99 -12.17 13.66
CA MET A 200 -13.39 -12.10 15.07
C MET A 200 -14.48 -11.05 15.37
N GLY A 201 -15.07 -10.42 14.35
CA GLY A 201 -16.09 -9.38 14.48
C GLY A 201 -15.56 -8.00 14.85
N GLY A 202 -14.24 -7.79 14.75
CA GLY A 202 -13.61 -6.51 14.95
C GLY A 202 -13.79 -5.56 13.77
N THR A 203 -13.54 -4.28 13.99
CA THR A 203 -13.54 -3.27 12.92
C THR A 203 -12.12 -3.10 12.40
N VAL A 204 -11.93 -3.26 11.09
CA VAL A 204 -10.65 -3.00 10.43
C VAL A 204 -10.51 -1.50 10.19
N GLU A 205 -9.40 -0.92 10.66
CA GLU A 205 -9.00 0.47 10.41
C GLU A 205 -7.62 0.49 9.75
N ILE A 206 -7.53 0.97 8.51
CA ILE A 206 -6.27 1.08 7.77
C ILE A 206 -5.79 2.53 7.86
N GLU A 207 -5.13 2.83 8.98
CA GLU A 207 -4.57 4.15 9.28
C GLU A 207 -3.06 4.05 9.53
N ARG A 208 -2.32 5.12 9.24
CA ARG A 208 -0.85 5.11 9.34
C ARG A 208 -0.32 5.95 10.49
N THR A 209 0.93 5.73 10.84
CA THR A 209 1.73 6.70 11.62
C THR A 209 2.58 7.58 10.68
N ALA A 210 3.58 8.28 11.25
CA ALA A 210 4.51 9.06 10.47
C ALA A 210 5.36 8.13 9.58
N VAL A 211 5.38 8.41 8.28
CA VAL A 211 6.17 7.70 7.28
C VAL A 211 7.50 8.45 7.09
N ASN A 212 8.62 7.74 7.05
CA ASN A 212 9.87 8.35 6.66
C ASN A 212 9.83 8.69 5.15
N GLN A 213 10.10 9.94 4.80
CA GLN A 213 10.12 10.40 3.42
C GLN A 213 11.50 10.93 3.03
N SER A 214 12.57 10.30 3.53
CA SER A 214 13.93 10.61 3.12
C SER A 214 14.06 10.47 1.60
N THR A 215 14.86 11.33 0.98
CA THR A 215 15.23 11.21 -0.44
C THR A 215 16.68 10.72 -0.63
N ASP A 216 17.40 10.46 0.46
CA ASP A 216 18.74 9.87 0.45
C ASP A 216 18.64 8.35 0.68
N THR A 217 19.10 7.55 -0.28
CA THR A 217 18.94 6.08 -0.27
C THR A 217 19.53 5.41 0.97
N ALA A 218 20.66 5.90 1.49
CA ALA A 218 21.26 5.31 2.68
C ALA A 218 20.43 5.62 3.94
N ALA A 219 19.90 6.83 4.05
CA ALA A 219 19.01 7.23 5.13
C ALA A 219 17.63 6.54 5.07
N MET A 220 17.11 6.27 3.85
CA MET A 220 15.89 5.46 3.63
C MET A 220 16.07 4.05 4.20
N LEU A 221 17.07 3.31 3.71
CA LEU A 221 17.35 1.94 4.17
C LEU A 221 17.62 1.88 5.68
N ALA A 222 18.32 2.88 6.22
CA ALA A 222 18.52 2.96 7.66
C ALA A 222 17.21 3.19 8.43
N ALA A 223 16.23 3.89 7.86
CA ALA A 223 14.90 4.06 8.45
C ALA A 223 14.08 2.77 8.36
N ASP A 224 14.12 2.07 7.22
CA ASP A 224 13.44 0.79 7.00
C ASP A 224 13.95 -0.28 7.98
N ILE A 225 15.27 -0.44 8.11
CA ILE A 225 15.91 -1.32 9.12
C ILE A 225 15.43 -1.01 10.55
N ARG A 226 15.25 0.27 10.89
CA ARG A 226 14.76 0.65 12.23
C ARG A 226 13.30 0.27 12.44
N ALA A 227 12.47 0.40 11.41
CA ALA A 227 11.07 -0.01 11.46
C ALA A 227 10.99 -1.52 11.69
N GLU A 228 11.68 -2.32 10.87
CA GLU A 228 11.70 -3.78 10.95
C GLU A 228 12.11 -4.31 12.32
N ARG A 229 13.23 -3.80 12.84
CA ARG A 229 13.72 -4.22 14.17
C ARG A 229 12.77 -3.86 15.30
N SER A 230 12.13 -2.70 15.20
CA SER A 230 11.15 -2.27 16.21
C SER A 230 9.95 -3.22 16.23
N VAL A 231 9.54 -3.72 15.07
CA VAL A 231 8.30 -4.49 14.93
C VAL A 231 8.50 -5.96 15.18
N ALA A 232 9.62 -6.53 14.74
CA ALA A 232 10.04 -7.85 15.16
C ALA A 232 10.08 -7.96 16.70
N GLN A 233 10.50 -6.90 17.39
CA GLN A 233 10.45 -6.84 18.85
C GLN A 233 9.01 -6.79 19.38
N VAL A 234 8.16 -5.90 18.84
CA VAL A 234 6.75 -5.76 19.25
C VAL A 234 5.99 -7.08 19.08
N TYR A 235 6.07 -7.71 17.92
CA TYR A 235 5.44 -9.01 17.69
C TYR A 235 6.00 -10.07 18.64
N GLY A 236 7.31 -10.09 18.87
CA GLY A 236 7.94 -10.96 19.86
C GLY A 236 7.34 -10.83 21.27
N ASP A 237 7.11 -9.60 21.73
CA ASP A 237 6.51 -9.32 23.03
C ASP A 237 5.02 -9.68 23.09
N GLN A 238 4.29 -9.49 21.98
CA GLN A 238 2.86 -9.78 21.86
C GLN A 238 2.55 -11.27 21.86
N LEU A 239 3.43 -12.15 21.37
CA LEU A 239 3.22 -13.61 21.31
C LEU A 239 2.84 -14.22 22.67
N ASN A 240 3.37 -13.68 23.77
CA ASN A 240 3.08 -14.16 25.13
C ASN A 240 1.67 -13.79 25.62
N LYS A 241 0.97 -12.90 24.91
CA LYS A 241 -0.36 -12.39 25.25
C LYS A 241 -1.47 -13.10 24.47
N ILE A 242 -1.11 -13.93 23.50
CA ILE A 242 -2.05 -14.60 22.60
C ILE A 242 -2.27 -16.03 23.08
N ALA A 243 -3.52 -16.39 23.37
CA ALA A 243 -3.89 -17.75 23.78
C ALA A 243 -4.17 -18.65 22.57
N ASP A 244 -4.76 -18.12 21.51
CA ASP A 244 -5.06 -18.87 20.30
C ASP A 244 -3.77 -19.27 19.57
N GLU A 245 -3.59 -20.57 19.34
CA GLU A 245 -2.37 -21.10 18.75
C GLU A 245 -2.26 -20.81 17.24
N GLY A 246 -3.39 -20.64 16.55
CA GLY A 246 -3.41 -20.27 15.13
C GLY A 246 -2.93 -18.84 14.94
N LEU A 247 -3.53 -17.90 15.66
CA LEU A 247 -3.11 -16.50 15.66
C LEU A 247 -1.68 -16.32 16.16
N LYS A 248 -1.26 -17.07 17.20
CA LYS A 248 0.12 -17.05 17.66
C LYS A 248 1.09 -17.50 16.57
N ALA A 249 0.75 -18.53 15.79
CA ALA A 249 1.56 -18.98 14.67
C ALA A 249 1.60 -17.94 13.54
N LEU A 250 0.49 -17.26 13.26
CA LEU A 250 0.44 -16.18 12.28
C LEU A 250 1.35 -15.02 12.68
N ILE A 251 1.21 -14.50 13.90
CA ILE A 251 2.04 -13.40 14.40
C ILE A 251 3.53 -13.78 14.46
N ALA A 252 3.84 -15.03 14.82
CA ALA A 252 5.22 -15.52 14.80
C ALA A 252 5.80 -15.58 13.38
N ARG A 253 4.96 -15.93 12.39
CA ARG A 253 5.35 -15.95 10.98
C ARG A 253 5.64 -14.54 10.46
N ILE A 254 4.75 -13.58 10.74
CA ILE A 254 4.93 -12.16 10.37
C ILE A 254 6.24 -11.63 10.98
N ARG A 255 6.44 -11.82 12.28
CA ARG A 255 7.70 -11.49 12.97
C ARG A 255 8.94 -12.04 12.26
N ASP A 256 8.89 -13.30 11.81
CA ASP A 256 10.02 -13.94 11.16
C ASP A 256 10.29 -13.38 9.75
N HIS A 257 9.25 -12.86 9.07
CA HIS A 257 9.41 -12.09 7.84
C HIS A 257 10.08 -10.73 8.13
N GLU A 258 9.71 -10.03 9.20
CA GLU A 258 10.37 -8.74 9.57
C GLU A 258 11.87 -8.90 9.85
N ILE A 259 12.25 -10.03 10.45
CA ILE A 259 13.66 -10.37 10.65
C ILE A 259 14.37 -10.59 9.30
N TYR A 260 13.68 -11.19 8.33
CA TYR A 260 14.20 -11.35 6.98
C TYR A 260 14.32 -10.00 6.25
N HIS A 261 13.33 -9.13 6.35
CA HIS A 261 13.36 -7.78 5.78
C HIS A 261 14.51 -6.94 6.34
N ASP A 262 14.75 -6.94 7.67
CA ASP A 262 15.91 -6.30 8.29
C ASP A 262 17.23 -6.79 7.66
N ALA A 263 17.37 -8.11 7.48
CA ALA A 263 18.56 -8.70 6.88
C ALA A 263 18.75 -8.22 5.43
N VAL A 264 17.70 -8.24 4.61
CA VAL A 264 17.72 -7.76 3.22
C VAL A 264 18.12 -6.28 3.17
N PHE A 265 17.45 -5.41 3.92
CA PHE A 265 17.76 -3.98 3.91
C PHE A 265 19.16 -3.68 4.46
N THR A 266 19.62 -4.44 5.45
CA THR A 266 20.98 -4.35 5.97
C THR A 266 22.01 -4.70 4.89
N ASP A 267 21.80 -5.76 4.13
CA ASP A 267 22.69 -6.17 3.03
C ASP A 267 22.72 -5.15 1.89
N LEU A 268 21.56 -4.56 1.55
CA LEU A 268 21.47 -3.47 0.57
C LEU A 268 22.25 -2.24 1.04
N LEU A 269 22.09 -1.83 2.30
CA LEU A 269 22.78 -0.66 2.87
C LEU A 269 24.30 -0.86 2.87
N GLN A 270 24.77 -2.04 3.30
CA GLN A 270 26.21 -2.36 3.28
C GLN A 270 26.77 -2.38 1.85
N SER A 271 26.01 -2.90 0.89
CA SER A 271 26.42 -2.96 -0.52
C SER A 271 26.52 -1.55 -1.12
N LEU A 272 25.55 -0.68 -0.81
CA LEU A 272 25.56 0.73 -1.20
C LEU A 272 26.78 1.47 -0.65
N GLN A 273 27.10 1.29 0.64
CA GLN A 273 28.26 1.91 1.28
C GLN A 273 29.59 1.45 0.66
N LYS A 274 29.76 0.13 0.45
CA LYS A 274 30.95 -0.44 -0.19
C LYS A 274 31.14 0.07 -1.62
N ALA A 275 30.06 0.29 -2.37
CA ALA A 275 30.12 0.86 -3.70
C ALA A 275 30.61 2.32 -3.67
N SER A 276 30.13 3.10 -2.70
CA SER A 276 30.57 4.50 -2.50
C SER A 276 32.06 4.61 -2.12
N GLU A 277 32.59 3.67 -1.34
CA GLU A 277 34.01 3.67 -0.94
C GLU A 277 34.97 3.36 -2.11
N LYS A 278 34.50 2.61 -3.11
CA LYS A 278 35.28 2.24 -4.31
C LYS A 278 35.24 3.29 -5.42
N ALA A 279 34.35 4.28 -5.33
CA ALA A 279 34.29 5.37 -6.31
C ALA A 279 35.56 6.23 -6.20
N PRO A 280 36.27 6.50 -7.32
CA PRO A 280 37.45 7.33 -7.27
C PRO A 280 37.08 8.74 -6.77
N SER A 281 37.88 9.26 -5.83
CA SER A 281 37.80 10.66 -5.41
C SER A 281 37.75 11.57 -6.64
N PRO A 282 36.87 12.59 -6.69
CA PRO A 282 36.88 13.54 -7.79
C PRO A 282 38.29 14.14 -7.85
N THR A 283 39.02 13.77 -8.89
CA THR A 283 40.36 14.27 -9.14
C THR A 283 40.28 15.78 -9.08
N LYS A 284 41.05 16.38 -8.16
CA LYS A 284 41.32 17.83 -8.18
C LYS A 284 41.62 18.19 -9.62
N GLY A 285 40.75 19.02 -10.21
CA GLY A 285 40.85 19.39 -11.62
C GLY A 285 42.29 19.79 -11.94
N PHE A 286 42.86 19.15 -12.95
CA PHE A 286 44.06 19.65 -13.59
C PHE A 286 43.73 21.05 -14.11
N THR A 287 44.19 22.09 -13.40
CA THR A 287 44.22 23.43 -13.97
C THR A 287 45.25 23.42 -15.09
N VAL A 288 44.79 23.62 -16.33
CA VAL A 288 45.65 23.90 -17.49
C VAL A 288 46.38 25.22 -17.22
N GLY A 289 47.57 25.16 -16.64
CA GLY A 289 48.22 26.38 -16.16
C GLY A 289 49.63 26.23 -15.59
N SER A 290 50.43 25.26 -16.04
CA SER A 290 51.86 25.20 -15.70
C SER A 290 52.70 24.62 -16.85
N LEU A 291 52.71 25.31 -17.99
CA LEU A 291 53.79 25.20 -18.98
C LEU A 291 54.15 26.60 -19.48
N LYS A 292 54.89 27.32 -18.63
CA LYS A 292 55.79 28.41 -18.99
C LYS A 292 56.91 28.44 -17.96
N GLU A 293 58.02 27.78 -18.27
CA GLU A 293 59.37 28.34 -18.49
C GLU A 293 60.38 27.20 -18.69
#